data_AF-A0A969ILG6-F1
#
_entry.id   AF-A0A969ILG6-F1
#
_cell.length_a   1.000
_cell.length_b   1.000
_cell.length_c   1.000
_cell.angle_alpha   90.00
_cell.angle_beta   90.00
_cell.angle_gamma   90.00
#
_symmetry.space_group_name_H-M   'P 1'
#
loop_
_entity.id
_entity.type
_entity.pdbx_description
1 polymer ?
#
loop_
_entity_poly.entity_id
_entity_poly.type
_entity_poly.pdbx_seq_one_letter_code
_entity_poly.pdbx_strand_id
1 'polypeptide(L)'
;MNDAAFGWPSIMRLGLVQAALGAVVVLTTSTLNRVMVIELALPAVVPGALVGLHYGIQLLRPRFGYGSDASPRRTPWIVAGMAILATGGTAAAVATAWAATDPIPGIALAAVAFAL
;
A
#
# COMPACT_ATOMS: atom_id res chain seq x y z
N MET A 1 14.94 -10.40 32.62
CA MET A 1 14.43 -10.29 31.24
C MET A 1 15.64 -10.34 30.33
N ASN A 2 15.73 -11.35 29.44
CA ASN A 2 16.80 -11.39 28.45
C ASN A 2 16.48 -10.36 27.38
N ASP A 3 16.91 -9.12 27.58
CA ASP A 3 16.84 -8.07 26.58
C ASP A 3 17.88 -8.41 25.51
N ALA A 4 17.48 -9.24 24.54
CA ALA A 4 18.28 -9.45 23.34
C ALA A 4 18.47 -8.07 22.68
N ALA A 5 19.67 -7.51 22.84
CA ALA A 5 20.01 -6.18 22.37
C ALA A 5 19.65 -6.04 20.88
N PHE A 6 19.02 -4.92 20.54
CA PHE A 6 18.73 -4.55 19.15
C PHE A 6 20.03 -4.48 18.35
N GLY A 7 20.36 -5.56 17.64
CA GLY A 7 21.59 -5.69 16.86
C GLY A 7 21.37 -5.57 15.35
N TRP A 8 22.46 -5.58 14.60
CA TRP A 8 22.48 -5.54 13.13
C TRP A 8 21.48 -6.46 12.41
N PRO A 9 21.27 -7.73 12.84
CA PRO A 9 20.27 -8.59 12.22
C PRO A 9 18.83 -8.04 12.32
N SER A 10 18.50 -7.36 13.42
CA SER A 10 17.18 -6.75 13.61
C SER A 10 16.99 -5.53 12.72
N ILE A 11 18.05 -4.72 12.54
CA ILE A 11 18.05 -3.58 11.61
C ILE A 11 17.83 -4.07 10.19
N MET A 12 18.58 -5.08 9.75
CA MET A 12 18.45 -5.65 8.40
C MET A 12 17.04 -6.19 8.14
N ARG A 13 16.44 -6.90 9.11
CA ARG A 13 15.06 -7.37 9.00
C ARG A 13 14.05 -6.22 8.83
N LEU A 14 14.17 -5.14 9.61
CA LEU A 14 13.30 -3.97 9.49
C LEU A 14 13.55 -3.21 8.18
N GLY A 15 14.81 -3.16 7.72
CA GLY A 15 15.19 -2.57 6.43
C GLY A 15 14.54 -3.29 5.25
N LEU A 16 14.47 -4.63 5.29
CA LEU A 16 13.77 -5.42 4.27
C LEU A 16 12.27 -5.12 4.23
N VAL A 17 11.64 -4.92 5.40
CA VAL A 17 10.22 -4.50 5.46
C VAL A 17 10.03 -3.12 4.85
N GLN A 18 10.92 -2.17 5.13
CA GLN A 18 10.87 -0.82 4.54
C GLN A 18 11.10 -0.86 3.02
N ALA A 19 12.04 -1.68 2.54
CA ALA A 19 12.26 -1.87 1.12
C ALA A 19 11.01 -2.45 0.42
N ALA A 20 10.35 -3.44 1.03
CA ALA A 20 9.11 -4.00 0.52
C ALA A 20 7.97 -2.97 0.50
N LEU A 21 7.82 -2.18 1.57
CA LEU A 21 6.82 -1.11 1.63
C LEU A 21 7.04 -0.09 0.52
N GLY A 22 8.28 0.37 0.33
CA GLY A 22 8.65 1.29 -0.74
C GLY A 22 8.38 0.72 -2.14
N ALA A 23 8.72 -0.55 -2.37
CA ALA A 23 8.50 -1.21 -3.66
C ALA A 23 7.02 -1.26 -4.05
N VAL A 24 6.12 -1.59 -3.11
CA VAL A 24 4.67 -1.62 -3.37
C VAL A 24 4.12 -0.21 -3.60
N VAL A 25 4.52 0.76 -2.79
CA VAL A 25 4.01 2.15 -2.90
C VAL A 25 4.45 2.81 -4.21
N VAL A 26 5.70 2.59 -4.65
CA VAL A 26 6.17 3.13 -5.94
C VAL A 26 5.34 2.61 -7.10
N LEU A 27 4.94 1.33 -7.07
CA LEU A 27 4.10 0.74 -8.12
C LEU A 27 2.82 1.55 -8.34
N THR A 28 2.10 1.90 -7.27
CA THR A 28 0.80 2.59 -7.35
C THR A 28 0.95 4.07 -7.68
N THR A 29 1.99 4.74 -7.18
CA THR A 29 2.16 6.19 -7.35
C THR A 29 2.89 6.58 -8.64
N SER A 30 3.71 5.69 -9.22
CA SER A 30 4.41 5.96 -10.48
C SER A 30 3.94 5.07 -11.61
N THR A 31 4.08 3.75 -11.49
CA THR A 31 3.91 2.83 -12.62
C THR A 31 2.46 2.74 -13.04
N LEU A 32 1.54 2.42 -12.12
CA LEU A 32 0.12 2.30 -12.43
C LEU A 32 -0.49 3.65 -12.81
N ASN A 33 -0.07 4.75 -12.18
CA ASN A 33 -0.48 6.10 -12.57
C ASN A 33 -0.15 6.38 -14.04
N ARG A 34 1.08 6.06 -14.47
CA ARG A 34 1.50 6.19 -15.88
C ARG A 34 0.68 5.29 -16.79
N VAL A 35 0.51 4.02 -16.44
CA VAL A 35 -0.27 3.04 -17.24
C VAL A 35 -1.71 3.52 -17.43
N MET A 36 -2.38 3.96 -16.36
CA MET A 36 -3.76 4.46 -16.43
C MET A 36 -3.89 5.66 -17.36
N VAL A 37 -3.02 6.67 -17.24
CA VAL A 37 -3.14 7.92 -18.02
C VAL A 37 -2.66 7.76 -19.45
N ILE A 38 -1.48 7.16 -19.64
CA ILE A 38 -0.80 7.15 -20.94
C ILE A 38 -1.22 5.93 -21.76
N GLU A 39 -1.27 4.75 -21.17
CA GLU A 39 -1.46 3.50 -21.91
C GLU A 39 -2.95 3.16 -22.06
N LEU A 40 -3.73 3.35 -20.99
CA LEU A 40 -5.18 3.11 -21.00
C LEU A 40 -5.99 4.36 -21.42
N ALA A 41 -5.33 5.49 -21.64
CA ALA A 41 -5.95 6.77 -21.99
C ALA A 41 -7.08 7.21 -21.02
N LEU A 42 -6.99 6.80 -19.75
CA LEU A 42 -7.96 7.21 -18.74
C LEU A 42 -7.74 8.69 -18.38
N PRO A 43 -8.80 9.43 -18.04
CA PRO A 43 -8.66 10.79 -17.52
C PRO A 43 -7.76 10.82 -16.28
N ALA A 44 -6.80 11.74 -16.22
CA ALA A 44 -5.85 11.86 -15.10
C ALA A 44 -6.50 12.06 -13.72
N VAL A 45 -7.76 12.52 -13.70
CA VAL A 45 -8.55 12.61 -12.47
C VAL A 45 -8.82 11.23 -11.84
N VAL A 46 -8.84 10.14 -12.61
CA VAL A 46 -9.07 8.78 -12.12
C VAL A 46 -7.93 8.34 -11.18
N PRO A 47 -6.66 8.21 -11.63
CA PRO A 47 -5.58 7.86 -10.73
C PRO A 47 -5.35 8.94 -9.66
N GLY A 48 -5.56 10.22 -9.96
CA GLY A 48 -5.50 11.30 -8.97
C GLY A 48 -6.48 11.10 -7.81
N ALA A 49 -7.72 10.71 -8.10
CA ALA A 49 -8.73 10.40 -7.09
C ALA A 49 -8.39 9.13 -6.30
N LEU A 50 -7.88 8.07 -6.95
CA LEU A 50 -7.45 6.84 -6.29
C LEU A 50 -6.29 7.09 -5.30
N VAL A 51 -5.28 7.85 -5.73
CA VAL A 51 -4.16 8.26 -4.87
C VAL A 51 -4.64 9.19 -3.76
N GLY A 52 -5.59 10.10 -4.06
CA GLY A 52 -6.22 10.96 -3.07
C GLY A 52 -6.97 10.16 -1.99
N LEU A 53 -7.72 9.13 -2.37
CA LEU A 53 -8.37 8.20 -1.45
C LEU A 53 -7.34 7.50 -0.55
N HIS A 54 -6.27 6.97 -1.15
CA HIS A 54 -5.20 6.30 -0.42
C HIS A 54 -4.54 7.23 0.62
N TYR A 55 -4.23 8.48 0.26
CA TYR A 55 -3.72 9.46 1.22
C TYR A 55 -4.77 9.93 2.24
N GLY A 56 -6.05 9.95 1.88
CA GLY A 56 -7.14 10.26 2.81
C GLY A 56 -7.19 9.28 3.97
N ILE A 57 -7.05 7.97 3.70
CA ILE A 57 -7.01 6.93 4.74
C ILE A 57 -5.79 7.09 5.66
N GLN A 58 -4.70 7.66 5.15
CA GLN A 58 -3.49 7.89 5.96
C GLN A 58 -3.69 8.92 7.09
N LEU A 59 -4.79 9.66 7.11
CA LEU A 59 -5.21 10.45 8.29
C LEU A 59 -5.40 9.56 9.54
N LEU A 60 -5.58 8.25 9.37
CA LEU A 60 -5.67 7.27 10.46
C LEU A 60 -4.30 6.85 11.03
N ARG A 61 -3.17 7.25 10.40
CA ARG A 61 -1.81 6.93 10.88
C ARG A 61 -1.59 7.25 12.37
N PRO A 62 -2.06 8.37 12.96
CA PRO A 62 -1.91 8.63 14.38
C PRO A 62 -2.60 7.59 15.26
N ARG A 63 -3.79 7.14 14.85
CA ARG A 63 -4.55 6.10 15.58
C ARG A 63 -3.85 4.75 15.52
N PHE A 64 -3.35 4.36 14.35
CA PHE A 64 -2.59 3.11 14.20
C PHE A 64 -1.26 3.16 14.96
N GLY A 65 -0.58 4.32 14.96
CA GLY A 65 0.61 4.56 15.76
C GLY A 65 0.35 4.34 17.25
N TYR A 66 -0.63 5.05 17.81
CA TYR A 66 -1.05 4.90 19.20
C TYR A 66 -1.45 3.45 19.53
N GLY A 67 -2.24 2.79 18.67
CA GLY A 67 -2.63 1.39 18.87
C GLY A 67 -1.43 0.43 18.89
N SER A 68 -0.44 0.67 18.03
CA SER A 68 0.79 -0.13 17.99
C SER A 68 1.69 0.10 19.21
N ASP A 69 1.71 1.31 19.75
CA ASP A 69 2.47 1.67 20.95
C ASP A 69 1.81 1.11 22.22
N ALA A 70 0.48 1.09 22.29
CA ALA A 70 -0.28 0.50 23.38
C ALA A 70 -0.29 -1.05 23.37
N SER A 71 0.20 -1.67 22.29
CA SER A 71 0.24 -3.12 22.13
C SER A 71 1.49 -3.75 22.76
N PRO A 72 1.42 -4.97 23.32
CA PRO A 72 2.59 -5.64 23.92
C PRO A 72 3.75 -5.89 22.94
N ARG A 73 3.46 -6.03 21.64
CA ARG A 73 4.45 -6.22 20.56
C ARG A 73 4.00 -5.53 19.28
N ARG A 74 4.94 -4.94 18.54
CA ARG A 74 4.69 -4.25 17.25
C ARG A 74 4.69 -5.17 16.04
N THR A 75 5.27 -6.36 16.16
CA THR A 75 5.34 -7.36 15.07
C THR A 75 3.99 -7.68 14.42
N PRO A 76 2.88 -7.94 15.15
CA PRO A 76 1.59 -8.20 14.51
C PRO A 76 1.07 -7.00 13.70
N TRP A 77 1.32 -5.76 14.15
CA TRP A 77 0.97 -4.55 13.40
C TRP A 77 1.76 -4.43 12.09
N ILE A 78 3.06 -4.75 12.12
CA ILE A 78 3.91 -4.75 10.92
C ILE A 78 3.41 -5.81 9.93
N VAL A 79 3.18 -7.04 10.39
CA VAL A 79 2.75 -8.13 9.51
C VAL A 79 1.36 -7.87 8.95
N ALA A 80 0.41 -7.41 9.77
CA ALA A 80 -0.94 -7.07 9.31
C ALA A 80 -0.90 -5.92 8.29
N GLY A 81 -0.14 -4.86 8.57
CA GLY A 81 0.03 -3.75 7.65
C GLY A 81 0.66 -4.18 6.31
N MET A 82 1.69 -5.03 6.34
CA MET A 82 2.31 -5.57 5.13
C MET A 82 1.36 -6.48 4.35
N ALA A 83 0.56 -7.30 5.04
CA ALA A 83 -0.44 -8.15 4.38
C ALA A 83 -1.48 -7.30 3.64
N ILE A 84 -2.05 -6.29 4.32
CA ILE A 84 -3.02 -5.36 3.74
C ILE A 84 -2.39 -4.64 2.53
N LEU A 85 -1.19 -4.06 2.70
CA LEU A 85 -0.50 -3.32 1.65
C LEU A 85 -0.18 -4.20 0.43
N ALA A 86 0.32 -5.42 0.64
CA ALA A 86 0.66 -6.33 -0.44
C ALA A 86 -0.59 -6.81 -1.19
N THR A 87 -1.68 -7.08 -0.47
CA THR A 87 -2.98 -7.40 -1.08
C THR A 87 -3.51 -6.21 -1.88
N GLY A 88 -3.47 -5.00 -1.33
CA GLY A 88 -3.88 -3.77 -2.01
C GLY A 88 -3.07 -3.52 -3.29
N GLY A 89 -1.74 -3.57 -3.22
CA GLY A 89 -0.86 -3.39 -4.38
C GLY A 89 -1.07 -4.44 -5.47
N THR A 90 -1.24 -5.71 -5.09
CA THR A 90 -1.52 -6.80 -6.04
C THR A 90 -2.89 -6.62 -6.69
N ALA A 91 -3.93 -6.32 -5.89
CA ALA A 91 -5.27 -6.05 -6.38
C ALA A 91 -5.31 -4.82 -7.30
N ALA A 92 -4.52 -3.78 -7.01
CA ALA A 92 -4.41 -2.58 -7.85
C ALA A 92 -3.79 -2.90 -9.21
N ALA A 93 -2.77 -3.78 -9.26
CA ALA A 93 -2.19 -4.25 -10.52
C ALA A 93 -3.22 -5.05 -11.34
N VAL A 94 -3.93 -5.99 -10.71
CA VAL A 94 -5.02 -6.76 -11.35
C VAL A 94 -6.13 -5.85 -11.85
N ALA A 95 -6.56 -4.88 -11.04
CA ALA A 95 -7.59 -3.92 -11.38
C ALA A 95 -7.21 -3.05 -12.57
N THR A 96 -5.95 -2.60 -12.63
CA THR A 96 -5.42 -1.81 -13.75
C THR A 96 -5.39 -2.63 -15.04
N ALA A 97 -4.94 -3.88 -14.96
CA ALA A 97 -4.96 -4.79 -16.11
C ALA A 97 -6.40 -5.07 -16.58
N TRP A 98 -7.35 -5.23 -15.65
CA TRP A 98 -8.76 -5.45 -15.98
C TRP A 98 -9.42 -4.21 -16.59
N ALA A 99 -9.04 -3.01 -16.14
CA ALA A 99 -9.53 -1.75 -16.71
C ALA A 99 -9.17 -1.59 -18.20
N ALA A 100 -8.19 -2.34 -18.72
CA ALA A 100 -7.85 -2.34 -20.14
C ALA A 100 -8.92 -3.01 -21.03
N THR A 101 -9.68 -3.96 -20.48
CA THR A 101 -10.74 -4.67 -21.20
C THR A 101 -12.13 -4.22 -20.78
N ASP A 102 -12.35 -3.97 -19.49
CA ASP A 102 -13.60 -3.43 -18.96
C ASP A 102 -13.32 -2.35 -17.89
N PRO A 103 -13.36 -1.06 -18.27
CA PRO A 103 -12.93 0.03 -17.41
C PRO A 103 -13.73 0.17 -16.12
N ILE A 104 -15.05 -0.06 -16.15
CA ILE A 104 -15.93 0.18 -15.00
C ILE A 104 -15.63 -0.76 -13.82
N PRO A 105 -15.67 -2.10 -13.96
CA PRO A 105 -15.33 -3.01 -12.88
C PRO A 105 -13.84 -2.93 -12.50
N GLY A 106 -12.96 -2.64 -13.47
CA GLY A 106 -11.54 -2.40 -13.19
C GLY A 106 -11.33 -1.21 -12.25
N ILE A 107 -11.96 -0.08 -12.53
CA ILE A 107 -11.88 1.13 -11.67
C ILE A 107 -12.57 0.88 -10.32
N ALA A 108 -13.69 0.17 -10.28
CA ALA A 108 -14.37 -0.17 -9.03
C ALA A 108 -13.47 -1.04 -8.12
N LEU A 109 -12.80 -2.05 -8.68
CA LEU A 109 -11.83 -2.85 -7.94
C LEU A 109 -10.61 -2.02 -7.53
N ALA A 110 -10.14 -1.10 -8.38
CA ALA A 110 -9.03 -0.21 -8.05
C ALA A 110 -9.37 0.69 -6.86
N ALA A 111 -10.61 1.19 -6.76
CA ALA A 111 -11.04 2.00 -5.61
C ALA A 111 -10.95 1.22 -4.29
N VAL A 112 -11.34 -0.06 -4.28
CA VAL A 112 -11.18 -0.93 -3.11
C VAL A 112 -9.69 -1.21 -2.85
N ALA A 113 -8.92 -1.50 -3.89
CA ALA A 113 -7.50 -1.82 -3.77
C ALA A 113 -6.65 -0.67 -3.21
N PHE A 114 -6.91 0.57 -3.63
CA PHE A 114 -6.23 1.76 -3.11
C PHE A 114 -6.67 2.16 -1.70
N ALA A 115 -7.82 1.62 -1.24
CA ALA A 115 -8.30 1.82 0.12
C ALA A 115 -7.65 0.88 1.14
N LEU A 116 -6.93 -0.16 0.68
CA LEU A 116 -6.13 -1.07 1.50
C LEU A 116 -4.74 -0.46 1.74
#